data_AF-A0A7C4SHP6-F1
#
_entry.id   AF-A0A7C4SHP6-F1
#
_cell.length_a   1.000
_cell.length_b   1.000
_cell.length_c   1.000
_cell.angle_alpha   90.00
_cell.angle_beta   90.00
_cell.angle_gamma   90.00
#
_symmetry.space_group_name_H-M   'P 1'
#
loop_
_entity.id
_entity.type
_entity.pdbx_description
1 polymer ?
#
loop_
_entity_poly.entity_id
_entity_poly.type
_entity_poly.pdbx_seq_one_letter_code
_entity_poly.pdbx_strand_id
1 'polypeptide(L)'
;LLLLALASHSVAASPPSLTYLVKVAADGNATVVMVYSSNTSGTFYTYVPRFERWNVTVWKGYVVSERVANTSAYFYYNATFEYFADASGIFGMNISFRFPFASLYASGRGWFMTPLLGAPPNTVVTVLVAIEGLGKILDVSLSGVPVAYSLENGTLKVSVASLSPEGARLTVDFRPQTPLEETTIVESADSASVRVKAAPYYRGLAGTIASVVRRALPRIRELFGYSPSSVEFELFLPSRMDLSALGYVMGEDINAGGEGPIHLNLALVRFKEGYLETTIVHELVHKALGALGVPANSELRWFHEGVAQYVSIEVCGELGISVSDMRESLESATHIFSNGLAKPGFVQEWSPSGNEGNYYVASYYIVASIAKEHGGLDYIRRLAEVVRNMRGVRSKQRLVEAMSAAAGEDLAPRFREWGFEVQSAPTVPRFAVALAAVALAAAVGFSLLVIVALRRRSQRCPYCYAEVPRDALYCPYCGYPLRPSSKKPNGYYSES
;
A
#
# COMPACT_ATOMS: atom_id res chain seq x y z
N LEU A 1 16.81 59.50 62.60
CA LEU A 1 15.83 58.51 62.15
C LEU A 1 16.49 57.68 61.05
N LEU A 2 16.74 56.40 61.35
CA LEU A 2 17.49 55.47 60.51
C LEU A 2 16.59 54.91 59.39
N LEU A 3 17.11 54.89 58.16
CA LEU A 3 16.53 54.19 57.03
C LEU A 3 16.50 52.67 57.28
N LEU A 4 15.36 52.04 57.01
CA LEU A 4 15.25 50.59 56.82
C LEU A 4 14.72 50.35 55.40
N ALA A 5 15.66 50.20 54.47
CA ALA A 5 15.40 49.61 53.16
C ALA A 5 15.20 48.11 53.36
N LEU A 6 13.94 47.66 53.29
CA LEU A 6 13.62 46.25 53.11
C LEU A 6 14.04 45.86 51.69
N ALA A 7 15.25 45.34 51.56
CA ALA A 7 15.66 44.59 50.37
C ALA A 7 14.84 43.29 50.34
N SER A 8 13.70 43.33 49.65
CA SER A 8 13.01 42.15 49.16
C SER A 8 13.95 41.45 48.20
N HIS A 9 14.68 40.46 48.71
CA HIS A 9 15.39 39.51 47.89
C HIS A 9 14.31 38.73 47.12
N SER A 10 14.08 39.11 45.87
CA SER A 10 13.36 38.25 44.92
C SER A 10 14.20 37.00 44.74
N VAL A 11 13.90 35.96 45.51
CA VAL A 11 14.36 34.61 45.22
C VAL A 11 13.84 34.33 43.81
N ALA A 12 14.75 34.28 42.83
CA ALA A 12 14.39 33.92 41.48
C ALA A 12 13.68 32.56 41.54
N ALA A 13 12.41 32.53 41.15
CA ALA A 13 11.64 31.30 41.17
C ALA A 13 12.37 30.26 40.31
N SER A 14 12.66 29.10 40.89
CA SER A 14 13.21 27.98 40.12
C SER A 14 12.24 27.63 38.99
N PRO A 15 12.74 27.31 37.78
CA PRO A 15 11.87 26.98 36.67
C PRO A 15 10.99 25.76 37.02
N PRO A 16 9.74 25.70 36.55
CA PRO A 16 8.91 24.51 36.69
C PRO A 16 9.60 23.29 36.09
N SER A 17 9.26 22.11 36.61
CA SER A 17 9.81 20.85 36.11
C SER A 17 8.70 19.88 35.70
N LEU A 18 8.96 19.12 34.64
CA LEU A 18 8.10 18.05 34.16
C LEU A 18 8.93 16.80 33.89
N THR A 19 8.62 15.72 34.59
CA THR A 19 9.25 14.42 34.36
C THR A 19 8.27 13.44 33.75
N TYR A 20 8.61 12.89 32.58
CA TYR A 20 7.90 11.76 31.98
C TYR A 20 8.54 10.47 32.47
N LEU A 21 7.82 9.72 33.30
CA LEU A 21 8.19 8.37 33.72
C LEU A 21 7.48 7.37 32.82
N VAL A 22 8.22 6.66 31.97
CA VAL A 22 7.67 5.65 31.06
C VAL A 22 8.22 4.29 31.45
N LYS A 23 7.35 3.40 31.92
CA LYS A 23 7.70 2.02 32.26
C LYS A 23 7.09 1.09 31.22
N VAL A 24 7.93 0.47 30.41
CA VAL A 24 7.54 -0.48 29.36
C VAL A 24 7.69 -1.90 29.90
N ALA A 25 6.61 -2.68 29.84
CA ALA A 25 6.59 -4.10 30.17
C ALA A 25 7.14 -4.96 29.02
N ALA A 26 7.39 -6.24 29.31
CA ALA A 26 7.92 -7.21 28.34
C ALA A 26 7.05 -7.39 27.07
N ASP A 27 5.74 -7.12 27.15
CA ASP A 27 4.82 -7.17 26.01
C ASP A 27 4.84 -5.90 25.13
N GLY A 28 5.66 -4.91 25.51
CA GLY A 28 5.80 -3.64 24.83
C GLY A 28 4.79 -2.57 25.23
N ASN A 29 3.81 -2.87 26.09
CA ASN A 29 2.89 -1.87 26.61
C ASN A 29 3.55 -1.05 27.71
N ALA A 30 3.16 0.22 27.86
CA ALA A 30 3.72 1.08 28.88
C ALA A 30 2.69 1.68 29.83
N THR A 31 3.15 1.98 31.05
CA THR A 31 2.50 2.95 31.94
C THR A 31 3.29 4.25 31.89
N VAL A 32 2.58 5.35 31.67
CA VAL A 32 3.16 6.69 31.63
C VAL A 32 2.68 7.45 32.86
N VAL A 33 3.61 8.09 33.56
CA VAL A 33 3.33 9.04 34.64
C VAL A 33 4.09 10.33 34.37
N MET A 34 3.37 11.41 34.12
CA MET A 34 3.91 12.76 34.04
C MET A 34 3.88 13.37 35.43
N VAL A 35 5.02 13.83 35.94
CA VAL A 35 5.15 14.47 37.25
C VAL A 35 5.52 15.93 37.03
N TYR A 36 4.59 16.84 37.36
CA TYR A 36 4.80 18.28 37.24
C TYR A 36 4.94 18.92 38.62
N SER A 37 5.89 19.85 38.75
CA SER A 37 6.11 20.62 39.96
C SER A 37 6.49 22.06 39.63
N SER A 38 5.98 23.01 40.43
CA SER A 38 6.29 24.43 40.33
C SER A 38 6.39 25.08 41.71
N ASN A 39 7.19 26.12 41.83
CA ASN A 39 7.36 26.91 43.07
C ASN A 39 6.53 28.22 43.06
N THR A 40 5.62 28.34 42.09
CA THR A 40 4.70 29.47 41.96
C THR A 40 3.38 28.96 41.40
N SER A 41 2.28 29.64 41.69
CA SER A 41 1.00 29.46 41.00
C SER A 41 1.13 29.80 39.51
N GLY A 42 0.29 29.22 38.65
CA GLY A 42 0.36 29.50 37.23
C GLY A 42 -0.47 28.56 36.36
N THR A 43 0.00 28.37 35.13
CA THR A 43 -0.64 27.54 34.11
C THR A 43 0.33 26.48 33.61
N PHE A 44 -0.17 25.27 33.46
CA PHE A 44 0.55 24.14 32.88
C PHE A 44 -0.25 23.57 31.72
N TYR A 45 0.42 23.18 30.63
CA TYR A 45 -0.21 22.38 29.59
C TYR A 45 0.66 21.21 29.17
N THR A 46 0.02 20.14 28.72
CA THR A 46 0.69 19.00 28.11
C THR A 46 -0.26 18.25 27.16
N TYR A 47 0.25 17.19 26.53
CA TYR A 47 -0.53 16.33 25.66
C TYR A 47 -0.97 15.06 26.37
N VAL A 48 -2.26 14.76 26.31
CA VAL A 48 -2.85 13.54 26.88
C VAL A 48 -3.54 12.73 25.78
N PRO A 49 -3.55 11.39 25.86
CA PRO A 49 -4.06 10.56 24.78
C PRO A 49 -5.58 10.68 24.60
N ARG A 50 -6.05 10.48 23.36
CA ARG A 50 -7.48 10.31 23.03
C ARG A 50 -7.94 8.85 23.13
N PHE A 51 -7.00 7.91 22.99
CA PHE A 51 -7.25 6.47 22.90
C PHE A 51 -7.26 5.76 24.25
N GLU A 52 -6.91 6.44 25.34
CA GLU A 52 -6.87 5.86 26.69
C GLU A 52 -7.35 6.90 27.71
N ARG A 53 -7.99 6.44 28.79
CA ARG A 53 -8.31 7.32 29.92
C ARG A 53 -7.05 7.70 30.69
N TRP A 54 -7.01 8.94 31.14
CA TRP A 54 -5.93 9.47 31.96
C TRP A 54 -6.48 9.99 33.29
N ASN A 55 -5.66 9.90 34.33
CA ASN A 55 -6.02 10.32 35.68
C ASN A 55 -5.08 11.42 36.17
N VAL A 56 -5.65 12.43 36.82
CA VAL A 56 -4.91 13.50 37.50
C VAL A 56 -4.89 13.24 39.00
N THR A 57 -3.73 13.44 39.63
CA THR A 57 -3.61 13.42 41.10
C THR A 57 -2.79 14.61 41.53
N VAL A 58 -3.42 15.55 42.23
CA VAL A 58 -2.73 16.67 42.86
C VAL A 58 -2.24 16.23 44.23
N TRP A 59 -0.94 16.33 44.46
CA TRP A 59 -0.31 15.96 45.73
C TRP A 59 0.13 17.18 46.54
N LYS A 60 0.15 18.37 45.94
CA LYS A 60 0.40 19.64 46.64
C LYS A 60 -0.21 20.83 45.91
N GLY A 61 -0.72 21.81 46.66
CA GLY A 61 -1.52 22.91 46.11
C GLY A 61 -2.90 22.44 45.64
N TYR A 62 -3.50 23.14 44.70
CA TYR A 62 -4.79 22.75 44.10
C TYR A 62 -4.94 23.24 42.66
N VAL A 63 -5.67 22.48 41.86
CA VAL A 63 -6.08 22.86 40.50
C VAL A 63 -7.37 23.67 40.61
N VAL A 64 -7.41 24.80 39.90
CA VAL A 64 -8.55 25.72 39.84
C VAL A 64 -9.47 25.36 38.69
N SER A 65 -8.86 25.10 37.54
CA SER A 65 -9.57 24.82 36.31
C SER A 65 -8.79 23.83 35.45
N GLU A 66 -9.53 23.01 34.72
CA GLU A 66 -9.02 22.08 33.73
C GLU A 66 -9.73 22.36 32.40
N ARG A 67 -8.94 22.51 31.34
CA ARG A 67 -9.44 22.67 29.98
C ARG A 67 -8.79 21.65 29.06
N VAL A 68 -9.62 20.86 28.38
CA VAL A 68 -9.18 19.88 27.39
C VAL A 68 -9.63 20.35 26.01
N ALA A 69 -8.67 20.50 25.09
CA ALA A 69 -8.91 20.99 23.74
C ALA A 69 -8.38 20.02 22.68
N ASN A 70 -8.99 20.05 21.51
CA ASN A 70 -8.49 19.33 20.34
C ASN A 70 -7.16 19.90 19.85
N THR A 71 -6.32 19.03 19.29
CA THR A 71 -5.04 19.41 18.66
C THR A 71 -4.98 18.88 17.23
N SER A 72 -4.03 19.40 16.46
CA SER A 72 -3.65 18.85 15.15
C SER A 72 -3.00 17.47 15.26
N ALA A 73 -2.45 17.11 16.43
CA ALA A 73 -1.97 15.76 16.69
C ALA A 73 -3.18 14.83 16.92
N TYR A 74 -3.55 14.08 15.88
CA TYR A 74 -4.78 13.27 15.81
C TYR A 74 -5.06 12.42 17.06
N PHE A 75 -4.04 11.89 17.73
CA PHE A 75 -4.17 11.01 18.89
C PHE A 75 -4.13 11.71 20.26
N TYR A 76 -4.01 13.03 20.30
CA TYR A 76 -3.77 13.76 21.54
C TYR A 76 -4.72 14.95 21.71
N TYR A 77 -5.17 15.16 22.94
CA TYR A 77 -5.73 16.42 23.40
C TYR A 77 -4.61 17.30 23.99
N ASN A 78 -4.83 18.60 23.97
CA ASN A 78 -4.09 19.54 24.80
C ASN A 78 -4.88 19.71 26.11
N ALA A 79 -4.27 19.28 27.21
CA ALA A 79 -4.82 19.49 28.54
C ALA A 79 -4.08 20.66 29.20
N THR A 80 -4.83 21.70 29.56
CA THR A 80 -4.33 22.90 30.24
C THR A 80 -4.94 22.98 31.64
N PHE A 81 -4.12 23.28 32.63
CA PHE A 81 -4.48 23.36 34.03
C PHE A 81 -4.05 24.72 34.59
N GLU A 82 -4.98 25.41 35.24
CA GLU A 82 -4.67 26.56 36.09
C GLU A 82 -4.59 26.09 37.54
N TYR A 83 -3.56 26.53 38.26
CA TYR A 83 -3.28 25.99 39.59
C TYR A 83 -2.73 27.04 40.55
N PHE A 84 -2.95 26.81 41.83
CA PHE A 84 -2.31 27.55 42.91
C PHE A 84 -1.35 26.65 43.68
N ALA A 85 -0.17 27.21 43.93
CA ALA A 85 0.76 26.68 44.92
C ALA A 85 0.15 26.77 46.32
N ASP A 86 0.53 25.84 47.20
CA ASP A 86 0.08 25.86 48.59
C ASP A 86 0.78 26.96 49.42
N ALA A 87 0.52 26.99 50.72
CA ALA A 87 1.13 27.95 51.64
C ALA A 87 2.67 27.87 51.71
N SER A 88 3.28 26.75 51.30
CA SER A 88 4.74 26.61 51.19
C SER A 88 5.29 27.08 49.84
N GLY A 89 4.43 27.59 48.97
CA GLY A 89 4.77 28.06 47.64
C GLY A 89 5.01 26.93 46.65
N ILE A 90 4.54 25.70 46.90
CA ILE A 90 4.76 24.57 45.98
C ILE A 90 3.44 24.06 45.41
N PHE A 91 3.43 23.80 44.11
CA PHE A 91 2.39 23.03 43.43
C PHE A 91 2.97 21.74 42.86
N GLY A 92 2.16 20.68 42.90
CA GLY A 92 2.58 19.35 42.49
C GLY A 92 1.42 18.49 42.01
N MET A 93 1.54 17.95 40.80
CA MET A 93 0.53 17.03 40.27
C MET A 93 1.13 15.93 39.38
N ASN A 94 0.38 14.84 39.26
CA ASN A 94 0.70 13.73 38.39
C ASN A 94 -0.42 13.50 37.37
N ILE A 95 -0.07 13.17 36.13
CA ILE A 95 -0.99 12.66 35.11
C ILE A 95 -0.55 11.25 34.75
N SER A 96 -1.46 10.28 34.76
CA SER A 96 -1.12 8.88 34.46
C SER A 96 -2.06 8.25 33.46
N PHE A 97 -1.53 7.40 32.58
CA PHE A 97 -2.29 6.64 31.59
C PHE A 97 -1.51 5.42 31.09
N ARG A 98 -2.20 4.50 30.42
CA ARG A 98 -1.58 3.40 29.69
C ARG A 98 -1.26 3.81 28.26
N PHE A 99 -0.15 3.32 27.74
CA PHE A 99 0.27 3.57 26.38
C PHE A 99 0.52 2.22 25.69
N PRO A 100 -0.48 1.69 24.98
CA PRO A 100 -0.35 0.40 24.32
C PRO A 100 0.66 0.46 23.18
N PHE A 101 1.31 -0.68 22.92
CA PHE A 101 2.32 -0.81 21.87
C PHE A 101 3.47 0.20 21.96
N ALA A 102 3.82 0.69 23.16
CA ALA A 102 4.86 1.70 23.39
C ALA A 102 6.26 1.30 22.91
N SER A 103 6.58 0.00 22.99
CA SER A 103 7.70 -0.64 22.30
C SER A 103 7.19 -1.68 21.32
N LEU A 104 7.79 -1.70 20.14
CA LEU A 104 7.53 -2.68 19.09
C LEU A 104 8.75 -3.58 18.93
N TYR A 105 8.52 -4.85 18.62
CA TYR A 105 9.60 -5.81 18.45
C TYR A 105 9.40 -6.61 17.17
N ALA A 106 10.43 -6.71 16.35
CA ALA A 106 10.46 -7.57 15.19
C ALA A 106 11.92 -7.88 14.81
N SER A 107 12.17 -9.08 14.28
CA SER A 107 13.48 -9.49 13.76
C SER A 107 14.64 -9.27 14.77
N GLY A 108 14.41 -9.58 16.05
CA GLY A 108 15.41 -9.42 17.12
C GLY A 108 15.77 -7.97 17.47
N ARG A 109 15.00 -6.98 17.00
CA ARG A 109 15.13 -5.57 17.36
C ARG A 109 13.94 -5.10 18.20
N GLY A 110 14.16 -4.06 18.99
CA GLY A 110 13.13 -3.29 19.68
C GLY A 110 13.16 -1.83 19.22
N TRP A 111 11.98 -1.23 19.12
CA TRP A 111 11.78 0.17 18.79
C TRP A 111 10.76 0.77 19.75
N PHE A 112 11.22 1.68 20.60
CA PHE A 112 10.37 2.43 21.52
C PHE A 112 10.15 3.84 20.98
N MET A 113 8.96 4.37 21.19
CA MET A 113 8.67 5.78 20.96
C MET A 113 7.73 6.27 22.06
N THR A 114 8.02 7.42 22.66
CA THR A 114 7.19 8.01 23.72
C THR A 114 5.80 8.42 23.21
N PRO A 115 4.83 8.66 24.10
CA PRO A 115 3.72 9.54 23.76
C PRO A 115 4.23 10.92 23.33
N LEU A 116 3.33 11.76 22.80
CA LEU A 116 3.68 13.14 22.42
C LEU A 116 4.11 13.93 23.67
N LEU A 117 5.33 14.44 23.64
CA LEU A 117 5.89 15.26 24.71
C LEU A 117 5.46 16.71 24.51
N GLY A 118 4.91 17.33 25.55
CA GLY A 118 4.54 18.75 25.56
C GLY A 118 4.73 19.38 26.94
N ALA A 119 5.16 20.64 26.97
CA ALA A 119 5.30 21.42 28.19
C ALA A 119 5.24 22.92 27.89
N PRO A 120 4.88 23.78 28.86
CA PRO A 120 5.02 25.22 28.72
C PRO A 120 6.47 25.65 28.49
N PRO A 121 6.70 26.79 27.82
CA PRO A 121 8.03 27.39 27.72
C PRO A 121 8.69 27.53 29.10
N ASN A 122 10.02 27.41 29.15
CA ASN A 122 10.83 27.49 30.37
C ASN A 122 10.57 26.37 31.41
N THR A 123 9.87 25.31 31.04
CA THR A 123 9.77 24.09 31.87
C THR A 123 10.98 23.19 31.62
N VAL A 124 11.65 22.76 32.69
CA VAL A 124 12.71 21.75 32.60
C VAL A 124 12.06 20.38 32.39
N VAL A 125 12.29 19.78 31.22
CA VAL A 125 11.70 18.49 30.86
C VAL A 125 12.73 17.37 30.98
N THR A 126 12.38 16.32 31.73
CA THR A 126 13.17 15.09 31.83
C THR A 126 12.32 13.90 31.38
N VAL A 127 12.89 13.02 30.56
CA VAL A 127 12.24 11.78 30.14
C VAL A 127 13.04 10.60 30.73
N LEU A 128 12.37 9.79 31.54
CA LEU A 128 12.90 8.58 32.14
C LEU A 128 12.17 7.38 31.56
N VAL A 129 12.90 6.52 30.86
CA VAL A 129 12.37 5.34 30.18
C VAL A 129 12.99 4.08 30.78
N ALA A 130 12.18 3.25 31.41
CA ALA A 130 12.58 1.92 31.85
C ALA A 130 11.90 0.89 30.94
N ILE A 131 12.70 0.15 30.16
CA ILE A 131 12.21 -0.90 29.27
C ILE A 131 12.60 -2.26 29.86
N GLU A 132 11.61 -3.09 30.16
CA GLU A 132 11.85 -4.46 30.60
C GLU A 132 12.59 -5.25 29.50
N GLY A 133 13.68 -5.91 29.87
CA GLY A 133 14.52 -6.62 28.91
C GLY A 133 15.36 -5.73 27.98
N LEU A 134 15.57 -4.45 28.32
CA LEU A 134 16.46 -3.55 27.56
C LEU A 134 17.87 -4.12 27.48
N GLY A 135 18.33 -4.41 26.26
CA GLY A 135 19.70 -4.82 25.98
C GLY A 135 20.52 -3.67 25.41
N LYS A 136 21.15 -3.90 24.26
CA LYS A 136 22.03 -2.92 23.63
C LYS A 136 21.23 -1.80 22.96
N ILE A 137 21.41 -0.56 23.41
CA ILE A 137 20.91 0.63 22.73
C ILE A 137 21.70 0.84 21.42
N LEU A 138 20.97 1.07 20.33
CA LEU A 138 21.52 1.33 19.00
C LEU A 138 21.47 2.84 18.68
N ASP A 139 20.37 3.50 19.01
CA ASP A 139 20.16 4.93 18.78
C ASP A 139 19.13 5.50 19.76
N VAL A 140 19.28 6.78 20.10
CA VAL A 140 18.32 7.55 20.89
C VAL A 140 18.15 8.89 20.20
N SER A 141 16.91 9.19 19.81
CA SER A 141 16.63 10.40 19.03
C SER A 141 15.42 11.16 19.58
N LEU A 142 15.46 12.48 19.52
CA LEU A 142 14.31 13.34 19.79
C LEU A 142 13.84 13.91 18.44
N SER A 143 12.64 13.50 18.02
CA SER A 143 12.06 13.85 16.71
C SER A 143 13.02 13.55 15.54
N GLY A 144 13.72 12.41 15.61
CA GLY A 144 14.66 11.96 14.57
C GLY A 144 16.08 12.50 14.70
N VAL A 145 16.33 13.46 15.59
CA VAL A 145 17.66 14.04 15.83
C VAL A 145 18.34 13.29 16.99
N PRO A 146 19.55 12.72 16.81
CA PRO A 146 20.27 12.05 17.89
C PRO A 146 20.46 12.96 19.11
N VAL A 147 20.28 12.41 20.31
CA VAL A 147 20.43 13.15 21.58
C VAL A 147 21.30 12.40 22.58
N ALA A 148 21.93 13.16 23.48
CA ALA A 148 22.66 12.58 24.60
C ALA A 148 21.69 11.94 25.62
N TYR A 149 22.12 10.85 26.23
CA TYR A 149 21.37 10.13 27.26
C TYR A 149 22.32 9.59 28.34
N SER A 150 21.79 9.33 29.53
CA SER A 150 22.46 8.52 30.55
C SER A 150 21.64 7.26 30.84
N LEU A 151 22.30 6.22 31.36
CA LEU A 151 21.66 4.99 31.80
C LEU A 151 21.97 4.76 33.27
N GLU A 152 20.94 4.79 34.11
CA GLU A 152 21.05 4.64 35.56
C GLU A 152 20.17 3.46 35.99
N ASN A 153 20.78 2.39 36.50
CA ASN A 153 20.07 1.17 36.93
C ASN A 153 19.07 0.62 35.89
N GLY A 154 19.45 0.62 34.61
CA GLY A 154 18.59 0.17 33.51
C GLY A 154 17.49 1.15 33.09
N THR A 155 17.44 2.34 33.68
CA THR A 155 16.54 3.43 33.27
C THR A 155 17.30 4.43 32.40
N LEU A 156 16.83 4.61 31.18
CA LEU A 156 17.35 5.61 30.24
C LEU A 156 16.82 6.99 30.63
N LYS A 157 17.71 7.97 30.71
CA LYS A 157 17.39 9.35 31.07
C LYS A 157 17.84 10.30 29.98
N VAL A 158 16.91 11.15 29.56
CA VAL A 158 17.13 12.22 28.58
C VAL A 158 16.62 13.54 29.15
N SER A 159 17.50 14.53 29.23
CA SER A 159 17.13 15.90 29.54
C SER A 159 16.79 16.63 28.25
N VAL A 160 15.57 17.17 28.16
CA VAL A 160 15.09 17.87 26.97
C VAL A 160 15.18 19.36 27.22
N ALA A 161 16.08 20.03 26.49
CA ALA A 161 16.38 21.45 26.68
C ALA A 161 15.19 22.36 26.28
N SER A 162 14.51 22.01 25.19
CA SER A 162 13.31 22.70 24.73
C SER A 162 12.42 21.75 23.93
N LEU A 163 11.12 21.99 23.98
CA LEU A 163 10.12 21.33 23.15
C LEU A 163 9.51 22.36 22.21
N SER A 164 9.26 21.98 20.97
CA SER A 164 8.50 22.84 20.06
C SER A 164 7.02 22.88 20.50
N PRO A 165 6.27 23.93 20.12
CA PRO A 165 4.84 24.03 20.43
C PRO A 165 3.99 22.90 19.84
N GLU A 166 4.49 22.19 18.84
CA GLU A 166 3.85 21.02 18.21
C GLU A 166 4.14 19.71 18.98
N GLY A 167 5.04 19.78 19.96
CA GLY A 167 5.53 18.65 20.74
C GLY A 167 6.65 17.88 20.04
N ALA A 168 7.24 16.94 20.78
CA ALA A 168 8.30 16.08 20.28
C ALA A 168 8.07 14.61 20.67
N ARG A 169 8.81 13.70 20.06
CA ARG A 169 8.82 12.29 20.47
C ARG A 169 10.24 11.79 20.65
N LEU A 170 10.50 11.13 21.76
CA LEU A 170 11.76 10.43 21.97
C LEU A 170 11.61 9.01 21.42
N THR A 171 12.56 8.57 20.61
CA THR A 171 12.67 7.18 20.15
C THR A 171 13.91 6.52 20.73
N VAL A 172 13.83 5.21 20.95
CA VAL A 172 14.95 4.36 21.33
C VAL A 172 14.94 3.13 20.45
N ASP A 173 15.99 2.98 19.65
CA ASP A 173 16.24 1.78 18.87
C ASP A 173 17.19 0.89 19.69
N PHE A 174 16.85 -0.38 19.87
CA PHE A 174 17.64 -1.28 20.71
C PHE A 174 17.59 -2.73 20.25
N ARG A 175 18.46 -3.56 20.82
CA ARG A 175 18.35 -5.02 20.81
C ARG A 175 17.96 -5.48 22.22
N PRO A 176 16.90 -6.27 22.40
CA PRO A 176 16.55 -6.80 23.71
C PRO A 176 17.63 -7.76 24.23
N GLN A 177 17.72 -7.94 25.55
CA GLN A 177 18.67 -8.88 26.17
C GLN A 177 18.44 -10.31 25.71
N THR A 178 17.17 -10.70 25.68
CA THR A 178 16.70 -11.97 25.13
C THR A 178 15.92 -11.67 23.87
N PRO A 179 16.34 -12.15 22.68
CA PRO A 179 15.55 -12.04 21.47
C PRO A 179 14.18 -12.67 21.67
N LEU A 180 13.13 -11.95 21.27
CA LEU A 180 11.78 -12.51 21.25
C LEU A 180 11.68 -13.54 20.14
N GLU A 181 11.13 -14.71 20.47
CA GLU A 181 10.87 -15.76 19.50
C GLU A 181 9.68 -15.35 18.61
N GLU A 182 9.92 -15.33 17.30
CA GLU A 182 8.87 -15.11 16.29
C GLU A 182 8.36 -16.45 15.79
N THR A 183 7.05 -16.56 15.62
CA THR A 183 6.39 -17.75 15.09
C THR A 183 5.54 -17.36 13.88
N THR A 184 5.27 -18.31 13.00
CA THR A 184 4.30 -18.10 11.91
C THR A 184 2.90 -18.32 12.45
N ILE A 185 2.15 -17.24 12.57
CA ILE A 185 0.74 -17.26 12.92
C ILE A 185 -0.04 -17.46 11.62
N VAL A 186 -0.83 -18.54 11.55
CA VAL A 186 -1.61 -18.89 10.37
C VAL A 186 -3.09 -18.63 10.66
N GLU A 187 -3.70 -17.78 9.84
CA GLU A 187 -5.11 -17.43 9.89
C GLU A 187 -5.78 -17.78 8.56
N SER A 188 -7.08 -18.07 8.57
CA SER A 188 -7.83 -18.36 7.34
C SER A 188 -8.43 -17.09 6.74
N ALA A 189 -8.21 -16.87 5.45
CA ALA A 189 -8.83 -15.82 4.64
C ALA A 189 -9.65 -16.46 3.50
N ASP A 190 -10.64 -17.26 3.89
CA ASP A 190 -11.56 -17.97 3.00
C ASP A 190 -10.82 -18.87 2.00
N SER A 191 -10.56 -18.39 0.78
CA SER A 191 -9.83 -19.11 -0.27
C SER A 191 -8.31 -19.12 -0.14
N ALA A 192 -7.73 -18.39 0.83
CA ALA A 192 -6.28 -18.30 1.03
C ALA A 192 -5.91 -18.45 2.51
N SER A 193 -4.72 -18.97 2.81
CA SER A 193 -4.13 -18.84 4.15
C SER A 193 -3.36 -17.54 4.28
N VAL A 194 -3.50 -16.85 5.42
CA VAL A 194 -2.68 -15.69 5.75
C VAL A 194 -1.64 -16.10 6.79
N ARG A 195 -0.37 -15.90 6.46
CA ARG A 195 0.77 -16.30 7.30
C ARG A 195 1.51 -15.07 7.75
N VAL A 196 1.51 -14.80 9.06
CA VAL A 196 2.19 -13.63 9.62
C VAL A 196 3.32 -14.09 10.52
N LYS A 197 4.55 -13.74 10.18
CA LYS A 197 5.71 -13.98 11.04
C LYS A 197 5.80 -12.87 12.09
N ALA A 198 5.52 -13.21 13.34
CA ALA A 198 5.47 -12.24 14.43
C ALA A 198 5.66 -12.91 15.80
N ALA A 199 5.96 -12.11 16.82
CA ALA A 199 5.93 -12.55 18.22
C ALA A 199 4.49 -12.95 18.63
N PRO A 200 4.30 -13.93 19.53
CA PRO A 200 2.97 -14.47 19.87
C PRO A 200 1.94 -13.45 20.35
N TYR A 201 2.36 -12.39 21.05
CA TYR A 201 1.45 -11.35 21.53
C TYR A 201 0.93 -10.42 20.41
N TYR A 202 1.47 -10.51 19.19
CA TYR A 202 0.90 -9.87 18.00
C TYR A 202 -0.19 -10.71 17.31
N ARG A 203 -0.70 -11.79 17.94
CA ARG A 203 -1.82 -12.58 17.37
C ARG A 203 -3.05 -11.75 17.03
N GLY A 204 -3.38 -10.74 17.85
CA GLY A 204 -4.46 -9.82 17.54
C GLY A 204 -4.23 -9.04 16.24
N LEU A 205 -3.00 -8.54 16.03
CA LEU A 205 -2.60 -7.87 14.78
C LEU A 205 -2.65 -8.82 13.58
N ALA A 206 -2.16 -10.06 13.74
CA ALA A 206 -2.24 -11.07 12.69
C ALA A 206 -3.69 -11.36 12.28
N GLY A 207 -4.61 -11.43 13.24
CA GLY A 207 -6.05 -11.54 13.00
C GLY A 207 -6.62 -10.33 12.24
N THR A 208 -6.18 -9.11 12.58
CA THR A 208 -6.56 -7.89 11.82
C THR A 208 -6.07 -7.97 10.38
N ILE A 209 -4.79 -8.30 10.15
CA ILE A 209 -4.22 -8.47 8.81
C ILE A 209 -5.04 -9.49 8.00
N ALA A 210 -5.30 -10.67 8.59
CA ALA A 210 -6.08 -11.71 7.93
C ALA A 210 -7.51 -11.28 7.62
N SER A 211 -8.15 -10.51 8.49
CA SER A 211 -9.48 -9.96 8.26
C SER A 211 -9.52 -8.98 7.08
N VAL A 212 -8.49 -8.12 6.95
CA VAL A 212 -8.35 -7.20 5.81
C VAL A 212 -8.17 -7.99 4.52
N VAL A 213 -7.24 -8.94 4.48
CA VAL A 213 -7.00 -9.79 3.31
C VAL A 213 -8.28 -10.52 2.91
N ARG A 214 -8.97 -11.16 3.86
CA ARG A 214 -10.23 -11.87 3.61
C ARG A 214 -11.30 -10.99 2.98
N ARG A 215 -11.40 -9.71 3.40
CA ARG A 215 -12.39 -8.76 2.88
C ARG A 215 -11.99 -8.19 1.52
N ALA A 216 -10.70 -7.90 1.30
CA ALA A 216 -10.21 -7.28 0.07
C ALA A 216 -9.98 -8.27 -1.07
N LEU A 217 -9.54 -9.49 -0.78
CA LEU A 217 -9.13 -10.46 -1.80
C LEU A 217 -10.21 -10.80 -2.84
N PRO A 218 -11.51 -10.91 -2.50
CA PRO A 218 -12.56 -11.09 -3.50
C PRO A 218 -12.61 -9.96 -4.53
N ARG A 219 -12.43 -8.71 -4.09
CA ARG A 219 -12.42 -7.54 -4.98
C ARG A 219 -11.13 -7.48 -5.80
N ILE A 220 -9.98 -7.77 -5.18
CA ILE A 220 -8.70 -7.86 -5.91
C ILE A 220 -8.74 -8.98 -6.98
N ARG A 221 -9.36 -10.12 -6.68
CA ARG A 221 -9.60 -11.19 -7.65
C ARG A 221 -10.46 -10.73 -8.81
N GLU A 222 -11.55 -10.01 -8.54
CA GLU A 222 -12.43 -9.50 -9.58
C GLU A 222 -11.70 -8.53 -10.52
N LEU A 223 -10.88 -7.63 -9.96
CA LEU A 223 -10.17 -6.61 -10.73
C LEU A 223 -9.01 -7.21 -11.55
N PHE A 224 -8.21 -8.11 -10.96
CA PHE A 224 -6.94 -8.54 -11.57
C PHE A 224 -6.90 -10.02 -11.95
N GLY A 225 -7.87 -10.83 -11.54
CA GLY A 225 -7.81 -12.29 -11.61
C GLY A 225 -6.84 -12.91 -10.61
N TYR A 226 -6.31 -12.14 -9.66
CA TYR A 226 -5.32 -12.59 -8.69
C TYR A 226 -5.97 -13.43 -7.57
N SER A 227 -5.54 -14.69 -7.43
CA SER A 227 -6.11 -15.67 -6.48
C SER A 227 -5.03 -16.55 -5.86
N PRO A 228 -4.19 -16.01 -4.96
CA PRO A 228 -3.15 -16.78 -4.30
C PRO A 228 -3.75 -17.80 -3.32
N SER A 229 -3.08 -18.95 -3.14
CA SER A 229 -3.42 -19.93 -2.09
C SER A 229 -2.92 -19.51 -0.70
N SER A 230 -1.89 -18.66 -0.65
CA SER A 230 -1.31 -18.12 0.58
C SER A 230 -0.84 -16.68 0.39
N VAL A 231 -0.99 -15.86 1.42
CA VAL A 231 -0.40 -14.52 1.50
C VAL A 231 0.46 -14.45 2.75
N GLU A 232 1.74 -14.17 2.57
CA GLU A 232 2.73 -14.15 3.65
C GLU A 232 3.08 -12.71 4.03
N PHE A 233 3.29 -12.47 5.32
CA PHE A 233 3.64 -11.18 5.89
C PHE A 233 4.82 -11.29 6.84
N GLU A 234 5.78 -10.38 6.70
CA GLU A 234 6.88 -10.18 7.64
C GLU A 234 6.85 -8.76 8.20
N LEU A 235 6.95 -8.63 9.52
CA LEU A 235 6.92 -7.34 10.18
C LEU A 235 8.34 -6.77 10.29
N PHE A 236 8.50 -5.47 10.03
CA PHE A 236 9.75 -4.77 10.26
C PHE A 236 9.54 -3.52 11.12
N LEU A 237 10.64 -3.03 11.70
CA LEU A 237 10.66 -1.80 12.50
C LEU A 237 11.29 -0.66 11.70
N PRO A 238 10.82 0.59 11.91
CA PRO A 238 11.48 1.74 11.34
C PRO A 238 12.90 1.90 11.91
N SER A 239 13.70 2.73 11.24
CA SER A 239 14.95 3.25 11.78
C SER A 239 14.67 4.65 12.33
N ARG A 240 14.88 4.90 13.63
CA ARG A 240 14.51 6.19 14.26
C ARG A 240 13.03 6.56 14.00
N MET A 241 12.77 7.75 13.48
CA MET A 241 11.45 8.26 13.07
C MET A 241 11.24 8.18 11.55
N ASP A 242 12.04 7.41 10.82
CA ASP A 242 11.85 7.22 9.39
C ASP A 242 10.65 6.29 9.13
N LEU A 243 9.54 6.91 8.75
CA LEU A 243 8.26 6.28 8.41
C LEU A 243 7.93 6.45 6.92
N SER A 244 8.95 6.68 6.08
CA SER A 244 8.80 6.78 4.62
C SER A 244 8.27 5.48 4.01
N ALA A 245 8.77 4.34 4.47
CA ALA A 245 8.31 3.01 4.07
C ALA A 245 7.27 2.45 5.06
N LEU A 246 6.01 2.40 4.63
CA LEU A 246 4.90 1.80 5.40
C LEU A 246 4.73 0.30 5.12
N GLY A 247 5.01 -0.10 3.89
CA GLY A 247 5.01 -1.49 3.43
C GLY A 247 5.85 -1.61 2.17
N TYR A 248 6.21 -2.83 1.79
CA TYR A 248 6.80 -3.14 0.49
C TYR A 248 6.71 -4.62 0.15
N VAL A 249 6.84 -4.92 -1.14
CA VAL A 249 7.17 -6.24 -1.70
C VAL A 249 8.46 -6.09 -2.49
N MET A 250 9.38 -7.06 -2.41
CA MET A 250 10.65 -7.00 -3.13
C MET A 250 10.42 -6.96 -4.64
N GLY A 251 11.27 -6.24 -5.38
CA GLY A 251 11.13 -6.15 -6.84
C GLY A 251 11.28 -7.51 -7.51
N GLU A 252 12.18 -8.33 -7.00
CA GLU A 252 12.42 -9.72 -7.44
C GLU A 252 11.17 -10.59 -7.27
N ASP A 253 10.47 -10.42 -6.15
CA ASP A 253 9.24 -11.11 -5.79
C ASP A 253 8.07 -10.72 -6.72
N ILE A 254 7.92 -9.41 -6.98
CA ILE A 254 6.95 -8.91 -7.97
C ILE A 254 7.28 -9.46 -9.37
N ASN A 255 8.55 -9.43 -9.75
CA ASN A 255 9.01 -9.90 -11.06
C ASN A 255 8.92 -11.43 -11.21
N ALA A 256 8.89 -12.16 -10.10
CA ALA A 256 8.60 -13.59 -10.01
C ALA A 256 7.09 -13.91 -9.99
N GLY A 257 6.23 -12.97 -10.43
CA GLY A 257 4.78 -13.16 -10.45
C GLY A 257 4.07 -12.75 -9.16
N GLY A 258 4.74 -11.96 -8.32
CA GLY A 258 4.20 -11.56 -7.02
C GLY A 258 4.32 -12.65 -5.95
N GLU A 259 5.25 -13.59 -6.10
CA GLU A 259 5.55 -14.59 -5.06
C GLU A 259 6.39 -13.96 -3.94
N GLY A 260 6.33 -14.46 -2.70
CA GLY A 260 7.11 -13.93 -1.56
C GLY A 260 6.29 -13.15 -0.53
N PRO A 261 6.91 -12.67 0.57
CA PRO A 261 6.21 -11.99 1.64
C PRO A 261 5.90 -10.52 1.31
N ILE A 262 4.85 -10.00 1.95
CA ILE A 262 4.62 -8.57 2.11
C ILE A 262 5.33 -8.13 3.39
N HIS A 263 6.23 -7.16 3.28
CA HIS A 263 6.87 -6.56 4.43
C HIS A 263 6.02 -5.38 4.93
N LEU A 264 5.58 -5.41 6.18
CA LEU A 264 4.77 -4.33 6.77
C LEU A 264 5.52 -3.65 7.92
N ASN A 265 5.49 -2.33 7.91
CA ASN A 265 6.04 -1.54 8.99
C ASN A 265 5.14 -1.69 10.22
N LEU A 266 5.67 -2.28 11.28
CA LEU A 266 4.92 -2.51 12.51
C LEU A 266 4.49 -1.20 13.20
N ALA A 267 5.12 -0.06 12.87
CA ALA A 267 4.69 1.24 13.36
C ALA A 267 3.25 1.61 12.92
N LEU A 268 2.72 1.00 11.85
CA LEU A 268 1.35 1.19 11.38
C LEU A 268 0.29 0.90 12.46
N VAL A 269 0.59 0.07 13.47
CA VAL A 269 -0.33 -0.16 14.60
C VAL A 269 -0.57 1.10 15.45
N ARG A 270 0.26 2.14 15.25
CA ARG A 270 0.15 3.44 15.91
C ARG A 270 -0.39 4.53 14.97
N PHE A 271 -0.79 4.18 13.76
CA PHE A 271 -1.38 5.11 12.79
C PHE A 271 -2.89 5.14 12.94
N LYS A 272 -3.53 6.15 12.32
CA LYS A 272 -5.00 6.26 12.31
C LYS A 272 -5.58 5.01 11.65
N GLU A 273 -6.71 4.53 12.16
CA GLU A 273 -7.47 3.47 11.52
C GLU A 273 -7.67 3.76 10.03
N GLY A 274 -7.45 2.75 9.19
CA GLY A 274 -7.45 2.87 7.74
C GLY A 274 -6.08 2.83 7.10
N TYR A 275 -5.03 3.33 7.77
CA TYR A 275 -3.67 3.32 7.22
C TYR A 275 -3.10 1.91 7.08
N LEU A 276 -3.16 1.10 8.15
CA LEU A 276 -2.70 -0.30 8.13
C LEU A 276 -3.43 -1.08 7.03
N GLU A 277 -4.75 -0.96 7.01
CA GLU A 277 -5.62 -1.66 6.08
C GLU A 277 -5.33 -1.27 4.63
N THR A 278 -5.20 0.03 4.36
CA THR A 278 -4.91 0.54 3.01
C THR A 278 -3.52 0.13 2.57
N THR A 279 -2.51 0.14 3.45
CA THR A 279 -1.17 -0.40 3.13
C THR A 279 -1.24 -1.89 2.78
N ILE A 280 -1.98 -2.70 3.54
CA ILE A 280 -2.14 -4.13 3.20
C ILE A 280 -2.73 -4.31 1.80
N VAL A 281 -3.78 -3.55 1.47
CA VAL A 281 -4.41 -3.64 0.14
C VAL A 281 -3.48 -3.09 -0.96
N HIS A 282 -2.72 -2.04 -0.69
CA HIS A 282 -1.71 -1.47 -1.59
C HIS A 282 -0.68 -2.53 -1.99
N GLU A 283 -0.10 -3.22 -1.01
CA GLU A 283 0.88 -4.29 -1.28
C GLU A 283 0.25 -5.50 -1.99
N LEU A 284 -0.99 -5.85 -1.68
CA LEU A 284 -1.72 -6.89 -2.43
C LEU A 284 -1.91 -6.52 -3.90
N VAL A 285 -2.13 -5.24 -4.21
CA VAL A 285 -2.24 -4.76 -5.61
C VAL A 285 -0.90 -4.88 -6.33
N HIS A 286 0.22 -4.59 -5.67
CA HIS A 286 1.54 -4.83 -6.27
C HIS A 286 1.75 -6.30 -6.65
N LYS A 287 1.37 -7.23 -5.76
CA LYS A 287 1.43 -8.68 -6.07
C LYS A 287 0.50 -9.05 -7.23
N ALA A 288 -0.71 -8.50 -7.26
CA ALA A 288 -1.67 -8.73 -8.34
C ALA A 288 -1.14 -8.23 -9.69
N LEU A 289 -0.46 -7.08 -9.73
CA LEU A 289 0.19 -6.55 -10.92
C LEU A 289 1.36 -7.42 -11.38
N GLY A 290 2.19 -7.90 -10.45
CA GLY A 290 3.26 -8.86 -10.73
C GLY A 290 2.72 -10.13 -11.38
N ALA A 291 1.67 -10.73 -10.78
CA ALA A 291 1.00 -11.92 -11.31
C ALA A 291 0.36 -11.70 -12.70
N LEU A 292 -0.02 -10.46 -13.01
CA LEU A 292 -0.57 -10.07 -14.30
C LEU A 292 0.51 -9.91 -15.40
N GLY A 293 1.79 -9.94 -15.02
CA GLY A 293 2.91 -9.74 -15.93
C GLY A 293 3.31 -8.28 -16.11
N VAL A 294 3.04 -7.43 -15.11
CA VAL A 294 3.59 -6.07 -15.01
C VAL A 294 4.79 -6.11 -14.06
N PRO A 295 6.03 -5.96 -14.56
CA PRO A 295 7.23 -6.03 -13.73
C PRO A 295 7.45 -4.71 -12.97
N ALA A 296 7.95 -4.82 -11.75
CA ALA A 296 8.43 -3.69 -10.96
C ALA A 296 9.83 -3.28 -11.44
N ASN A 297 9.88 -2.45 -12.49
CA ASN A 297 11.11 -1.85 -13.01
C ASN A 297 11.01 -0.31 -13.03
N SER A 298 12.11 0.37 -13.37
CA SER A 298 12.16 1.84 -13.37
C SER A 298 11.17 2.50 -14.35
N GLU A 299 10.81 1.85 -15.46
CA GLU A 299 9.86 2.42 -16.44
C GLU A 299 8.39 2.33 -15.97
N LEU A 300 8.07 1.31 -15.16
CA LEU A 300 6.71 0.97 -14.78
C LEU A 300 6.41 1.20 -13.30
N ARG A 301 7.40 1.58 -12.49
CA ARG A 301 7.24 1.85 -11.05
C ARG A 301 6.10 2.84 -10.77
N TRP A 302 6.04 3.94 -11.51
CA TRP A 302 4.98 4.94 -11.35
C TRP A 302 3.58 4.32 -11.54
N PHE A 303 3.46 3.37 -12.46
CA PHE A 303 2.20 2.69 -12.69
C PHE A 303 1.86 1.72 -11.56
N HIS A 304 2.86 0.98 -11.06
CA HIS A 304 2.70 0.14 -9.87
C HIS A 304 2.18 0.95 -8.68
N GLU A 305 2.86 2.03 -8.32
CA GLU A 305 2.46 2.87 -7.18
C GLU A 305 1.13 3.59 -7.42
N GLY A 306 0.90 4.10 -8.63
CA GLY A 306 -0.34 4.80 -8.98
C GLY A 306 -1.57 3.89 -8.91
N VAL A 307 -1.47 2.66 -9.45
CA VAL A 307 -2.57 1.69 -9.39
C VAL A 307 -2.74 1.16 -7.97
N ALA A 308 -1.66 0.83 -7.26
CA ALA A 308 -1.74 0.38 -5.88
C ALA A 308 -2.38 1.45 -4.97
N GLN A 309 -1.99 2.71 -5.13
CA GLN A 309 -2.55 3.83 -4.34
C GLN A 309 -4.02 4.07 -4.67
N TYR A 310 -4.39 4.12 -5.96
CA TYR A 310 -5.77 4.34 -6.37
C TYR A 310 -6.68 3.19 -5.95
N VAL A 311 -6.31 1.96 -6.27
CA VAL A 311 -7.14 0.78 -5.99
C VAL A 311 -7.25 0.52 -4.50
N SER A 312 -6.18 0.69 -3.71
CA SER A 312 -6.25 0.49 -2.27
C SER A 312 -7.24 1.45 -1.61
N ILE A 313 -7.25 2.73 -1.99
CA ILE A 313 -8.19 3.73 -1.48
C ILE A 313 -9.64 3.40 -1.85
N GLU A 314 -9.88 3.06 -3.11
CA GLU A 314 -11.25 2.78 -3.59
C GLU A 314 -11.79 1.48 -3.00
N VAL A 315 -10.99 0.40 -2.97
CA VAL A 315 -11.39 -0.89 -2.39
C VAL A 315 -11.58 -0.77 -0.88
N CYS A 316 -10.67 -0.13 -0.14
CA CYS A 316 -10.88 0.11 1.28
C CYS A 316 -12.14 0.95 1.54
N GLY A 317 -12.40 1.96 0.70
CA GLY A 317 -13.63 2.75 0.74
C GLY A 317 -14.89 1.91 0.55
N GLU A 318 -14.93 1.02 -0.47
CA GLU A 318 -16.04 0.08 -0.70
C GLU A 318 -16.26 -0.87 0.49
N LEU A 319 -15.19 -1.23 1.20
CA LEU A 319 -15.26 -2.07 2.39
C LEU A 319 -15.69 -1.30 3.65
N GLY A 320 -15.86 0.02 3.61
CA GLY A 320 -16.19 0.84 4.77
C GLY A 320 -15.00 1.11 5.71
N ILE A 321 -13.77 0.93 5.22
CA ILE A 321 -12.55 1.30 5.94
C ILE A 321 -12.35 2.82 5.77
N SER A 322 -11.93 3.49 6.84
CA SER A 322 -11.74 4.95 6.82
C SER A 322 -10.58 5.34 5.91
N VAL A 323 -10.86 6.03 4.81
CA VAL A 323 -9.84 6.51 3.86
C VAL A 323 -9.93 8.01 3.59
N SER A 324 -10.81 8.74 4.31
CA SER A 324 -11.10 10.16 4.05
C SER A 324 -9.84 11.02 4.07
N ASP A 325 -9.02 10.89 5.11
CA ASP A 325 -7.85 11.75 5.29
C ASP A 325 -6.78 11.47 4.22
N MET A 326 -6.57 10.19 3.87
CA MET A 326 -5.65 9.80 2.81
C MET A 326 -6.13 10.32 1.45
N ARG A 327 -7.44 10.16 1.17
CA ARG A 327 -8.05 10.66 -0.07
C ARG A 327 -7.95 12.18 -0.16
N GLU A 328 -8.36 12.91 0.88
CA GLU A 328 -8.31 14.37 0.92
C GLU A 328 -6.87 14.89 0.77
N SER A 329 -5.92 14.30 1.50
CA SER A 329 -4.50 14.68 1.40
C SER A 329 -3.94 14.46 0.00
N LEU A 330 -4.25 13.33 -0.64
CA LEU A 330 -3.78 13.03 -1.99
C LEU A 330 -4.46 13.94 -3.02
N GLU A 331 -5.79 14.07 -2.98
CA GLU A 331 -6.54 14.91 -3.90
C GLU A 331 -6.10 16.38 -3.80
N SER A 332 -5.88 16.88 -2.59
CA SER A 332 -5.32 18.20 -2.36
C SER A 332 -3.93 18.35 -3.00
N ALA A 333 -3.04 17.37 -2.78
CA ALA A 333 -1.70 17.39 -3.36
C ALA A 333 -1.72 17.30 -4.90
N THR A 334 -2.72 16.66 -5.50
CA THR A 334 -2.85 16.58 -6.97
C THR A 334 -3.23 17.91 -7.64
N HIS A 335 -3.67 18.93 -6.89
CA HIS A 335 -4.07 20.22 -7.46
C HIS A 335 -2.97 20.90 -8.28
N ILE A 336 -1.70 20.65 -7.96
CA ILE A 336 -0.58 21.20 -8.74
C ILE A 336 -0.62 20.71 -10.20
N PHE A 337 -1.09 19.48 -10.43
CA PHE A 337 -1.21 18.90 -11.76
C PHE A 337 -2.54 19.27 -12.42
N SER A 338 -3.66 19.20 -11.67
CA SER A 338 -4.98 19.54 -12.21
C SER A 338 -5.09 20.99 -12.68
N ASN A 339 -4.36 21.91 -12.02
CA ASN A 339 -4.34 23.33 -12.37
C ASN A 339 -3.23 23.68 -13.39
N GLY A 340 -2.49 22.68 -13.90
CA GLY A 340 -1.42 22.89 -14.87
C GLY A 340 -0.18 23.59 -14.32
N LEU A 341 -0.01 23.68 -13.00
CA LEU A 341 1.17 24.29 -12.36
C LEU A 341 2.42 23.42 -12.50
N ALA A 342 2.24 22.11 -12.63
CA ALA A 342 3.30 21.15 -12.90
C ALA A 342 2.82 20.07 -13.86
N LYS A 343 3.76 19.41 -14.56
CA LYS A 343 3.49 18.25 -15.41
C LYS A 343 3.88 16.97 -14.67
N PRO A 344 3.03 15.93 -14.61
CA PRO A 344 3.31 14.73 -13.82
C PRO A 344 4.29 13.75 -14.50
N GLY A 345 4.71 14.00 -15.74
CA GLY A 345 5.56 13.08 -16.53
C GLY A 345 6.99 12.88 -16.03
N PHE A 346 7.43 13.67 -15.03
CA PHE A 346 8.72 13.43 -14.36
C PHE A 346 8.78 12.07 -13.66
N VAL A 347 7.64 11.41 -13.43
CA VAL A 347 7.57 10.05 -12.85
C VAL A 347 8.28 8.98 -13.69
N GLN A 348 8.57 9.26 -14.96
CA GLN A 348 9.39 8.38 -15.80
C GLN A 348 10.85 8.29 -15.34
N GLU A 349 11.32 9.29 -14.58
CA GLU A 349 12.68 9.41 -14.07
C GLU A 349 12.74 9.08 -12.57
N TRP A 350 11.84 8.22 -12.08
CA TRP A 350 11.75 7.90 -10.65
C TRP A 350 13.06 7.35 -10.12
N SER A 351 13.79 8.17 -9.36
CA SER A 351 14.96 7.78 -8.59
C SER A 351 14.61 7.57 -7.11
N PRO A 352 15.09 6.50 -6.46
CA PRO A 352 14.96 6.30 -5.01
C PRO A 352 15.57 7.42 -4.14
N SER A 353 16.41 8.28 -4.71
CA SER A 353 17.06 9.39 -4.01
C SER A 353 16.28 10.71 -4.07
N GLY A 354 15.09 10.74 -4.68
CA GLY A 354 14.28 11.93 -4.89
C GLY A 354 13.21 12.17 -3.83
N ASN A 355 12.32 13.15 -4.07
CA ASN A 355 11.14 13.38 -3.25
C ASN A 355 10.08 12.31 -3.57
N GLU A 356 10.14 11.18 -2.88
CA GLU A 356 9.22 10.05 -3.08
C GLU A 356 7.75 10.47 -3.01
N GLY A 357 7.39 11.36 -2.08
CA GLY A 357 6.02 11.87 -1.94
C GLY A 357 5.49 12.50 -3.24
N ASN A 358 6.30 13.29 -3.94
CA ASN A 358 5.91 13.90 -5.21
C ASN A 358 5.67 12.84 -6.30
N TYR A 359 6.50 11.80 -6.35
CA TYR A 359 6.34 10.71 -7.31
C TYR A 359 5.05 9.91 -7.06
N TYR A 360 4.74 9.61 -5.80
CA TYR A 360 3.48 8.97 -5.40
C TYR A 360 2.26 9.82 -5.80
N VAL A 361 2.26 11.11 -5.48
CA VAL A 361 1.14 12.02 -5.81
C VAL A 361 0.94 12.12 -7.33
N ALA A 362 2.01 12.29 -8.11
CA ALA A 362 1.93 12.37 -9.57
C ALA A 362 1.44 11.05 -10.19
N SER A 363 1.92 9.92 -9.69
CA SER A 363 1.52 8.58 -10.12
C SER A 363 0.04 8.30 -9.84
N TYR A 364 -0.41 8.63 -8.63
CA TYR A 364 -1.81 8.56 -8.24
C TYR A 364 -2.66 9.47 -9.13
N TYR A 365 -2.24 10.72 -9.37
CA TYR A 365 -2.96 11.64 -10.25
C TYR A 365 -3.20 11.06 -11.64
N ILE A 366 -2.14 10.55 -12.29
CA ILE A 366 -2.22 9.97 -13.65
C ILE A 366 -3.25 8.83 -13.69
N VAL A 367 -3.13 7.87 -12.78
CA VAL A 367 -4.01 6.69 -12.75
C VAL A 367 -5.44 7.07 -12.34
N ALA A 368 -5.60 7.88 -11.30
CA ALA A 368 -6.91 8.29 -10.80
C ALA A 368 -7.67 9.15 -11.81
N SER A 369 -7.01 10.08 -12.52
CA SER A 369 -7.65 10.89 -13.56
C SER A 369 -8.20 10.03 -14.69
N ILE A 370 -7.40 9.10 -15.23
CA ILE A 370 -7.85 8.20 -16.29
C ILE A 370 -8.93 7.26 -15.76
N ALA A 371 -8.71 6.62 -14.62
CA ALA A 371 -9.68 5.68 -14.08
C ALA A 371 -11.04 6.35 -13.83
N LYS A 372 -11.08 7.49 -13.11
CA LYS A 372 -12.32 8.20 -12.79
C LYS A 372 -13.10 8.61 -14.05
N GLU A 373 -12.42 9.06 -15.12
CA GLU A 373 -13.06 9.43 -16.38
C GLU A 373 -13.63 8.24 -17.16
N HIS A 374 -13.08 7.04 -16.97
CA HIS A 374 -13.47 5.84 -17.70
C HIS A 374 -14.19 4.78 -16.83
N GLY A 375 -14.81 5.18 -15.71
CA GLY A 375 -15.65 4.30 -14.88
C GLY A 375 -14.97 3.71 -13.64
N GLY A 376 -13.90 4.34 -13.15
CA GLY A 376 -13.21 4.01 -11.91
C GLY A 376 -12.60 2.60 -11.89
N LEU A 377 -12.98 1.79 -10.90
CA LEU A 377 -12.49 0.41 -10.78
C LEU A 377 -12.87 -0.48 -11.97
N ASP A 378 -13.96 -0.19 -12.70
CA ASP A 378 -14.29 -0.93 -13.92
C ASP A 378 -13.27 -0.70 -15.04
N TYR A 379 -12.67 0.50 -15.10
CA TYR A 379 -11.55 0.76 -16.01
C TYR A 379 -10.34 -0.08 -15.63
N ILE A 380 -10.00 -0.17 -14.34
CA ILE A 380 -8.88 -0.99 -13.84
C ILE A 380 -9.08 -2.46 -14.21
N ARG A 381 -10.30 -3.00 -14.06
CA ARG A 381 -10.62 -4.37 -14.48
C ARG A 381 -10.39 -4.60 -15.97
N ARG A 382 -10.90 -3.71 -16.83
CA ARG A 382 -10.68 -3.80 -18.29
C ARG A 382 -9.20 -3.68 -18.64
N LEU A 383 -8.46 -2.79 -17.97
CA LEU A 383 -7.01 -2.66 -18.15
C LEU A 383 -6.31 -3.97 -17.80
N ALA A 384 -6.68 -4.61 -16.71
CA ALA A 384 -6.10 -5.90 -16.35
C ALA A 384 -6.40 -6.98 -17.41
N GLU A 385 -7.61 -7.02 -17.95
CA GLU A 385 -7.96 -7.92 -19.06
C GLU A 385 -7.12 -7.67 -20.31
N VAL A 386 -6.91 -6.40 -20.68
CA VAL A 386 -6.05 -6.02 -21.82
C VAL A 386 -4.61 -6.47 -21.60
N VAL A 387 -4.03 -6.17 -20.42
CA VAL A 387 -2.64 -6.57 -20.10
C VAL A 387 -2.49 -8.10 -20.14
N ARG A 388 -3.48 -8.84 -19.64
CA ARG A 388 -3.49 -10.31 -19.71
C ARG A 388 -3.50 -10.81 -21.15
N ASN A 389 -4.32 -10.21 -22.01
CA ASN A 389 -4.37 -10.55 -23.44
C ASN A 389 -3.07 -10.21 -24.17
N MET A 390 -2.35 -9.18 -23.71
CA MET A 390 -1.02 -8.81 -24.19
C MET A 390 0.11 -9.71 -23.64
N ARG A 391 -0.21 -10.63 -22.72
CA ARG A 391 0.75 -11.47 -21.98
C ARG A 391 1.73 -10.65 -21.14
N GLY A 392 1.21 -9.60 -20.50
CA GLY A 392 1.98 -8.65 -19.70
C GLY A 392 2.44 -7.43 -20.50
N VAL A 393 2.99 -6.45 -19.78
CA VAL A 393 3.54 -5.21 -20.35
C VAL A 393 4.89 -4.94 -19.71
N ARG A 394 5.91 -4.60 -20.51
CA ARG A 394 7.30 -4.47 -20.02
C ARG A 394 7.95 -3.13 -20.31
N SER A 395 7.23 -2.22 -20.96
CA SER A 395 7.71 -0.89 -21.29
C SER A 395 6.62 0.16 -21.16
N LYS A 396 7.02 1.42 -20.93
CA LYS A 396 6.07 2.54 -20.84
C LYS A 396 5.17 2.67 -22.08
N GLN A 397 5.71 2.43 -23.27
CA GLN A 397 4.96 2.48 -24.52
C GLN A 397 3.86 1.41 -24.57
N ARG A 398 4.21 0.15 -24.26
CA ARG A 398 3.27 -0.97 -24.19
C ARG A 398 2.20 -0.76 -23.13
N LEU A 399 2.58 -0.13 -22.01
CA LEU A 399 1.64 0.21 -20.95
C LEU A 399 0.63 1.26 -21.42
N VAL A 400 1.08 2.35 -22.04
CA VAL A 400 0.17 3.38 -22.57
C VAL A 400 -0.75 2.81 -23.65
N GLU A 401 -0.25 1.91 -24.51
CA GLU A 401 -1.10 1.16 -25.46
C GLU A 401 -2.19 0.35 -24.76
N ALA A 402 -1.86 -0.34 -23.65
CA ALA A 402 -2.83 -1.09 -22.86
C ALA A 402 -3.87 -0.17 -22.20
N MET A 403 -3.42 0.96 -21.63
CA MET A 403 -4.28 1.98 -21.02
C MET A 403 -5.25 2.59 -22.03
N SER A 404 -4.77 2.91 -23.24
CA SER A 404 -5.58 3.39 -24.36
C SER A 404 -6.64 2.36 -24.79
N ALA A 405 -6.23 1.10 -24.97
CA ALA A 405 -7.15 0.03 -25.35
C ALA A 405 -8.25 -0.21 -24.29
N ALA A 406 -7.93 -0.09 -23.00
CA ALA A 406 -8.90 -0.21 -21.92
C ALA A 406 -9.86 1.00 -21.82
N ALA A 407 -9.40 2.19 -22.23
CA ALA A 407 -10.17 3.42 -22.27
C ALA A 407 -11.10 3.49 -23.49
N GLY A 408 -10.72 2.79 -24.58
CA GLY A 408 -11.42 2.86 -25.87
C GLY A 408 -11.00 4.04 -26.73
N GLU A 409 -9.93 4.74 -26.38
CA GLU A 409 -9.38 5.90 -27.11
C GLU A 409 -7.85 5.98 -26.99
N ASP A 410 -7.19 6.77 -27.87
CA ASP A 410 -5.74 6.98 -27.80
C ASP A 410 -5.39 8.00 -26.71
N LEU A 411 -4.83 7.53 -25.60
CA LEU A 411 -4.38 8.37 -24.49
C LEU A 411 -2.98 8.98 -24.73
N ALA A 412 -2.24 8.57 -25.75
CA ALA A 412 -0.87 9.06 -25.98
C ALA A 412 -0.75 10.60 -26.09
N PRO A 413 -1.69 11.35 -26.73
CA PRO A 413 -1.66 12.81 -26.71
C PRO A 413 -1.69 13.39 -25.29
N ARG A 414 -2.58 12.88 -24.42
CA ARG A 414 -2.69 13.32 -23.03
C ARG A 414 -1.43 13.01 -22.22
N PHE A 415 -0.87 11.81 -22.41
CA PHE A 415 0.42 11.46 -21.81
C PHE A 415 1.53 12.42 -22.24
N ARG A 416 1.59 12.82 -23.53
CA ARG A 416 2.56 13.83 -24.01
C ARG A 416 2.33 15.22 -23.41
N GLU A 417 1.08 15.64 -23.24
CA GLU A 417 0.76 16.89 -22.54
C GLU A 417 1.26 16.87 -21.09
N TRP A 418 1.11 15.73 -20.43
CA TRP A 418 1.67 15.44 -19.13
C TRP A 418 3.20 15.28 -19.10
N GLY A 419 3.89 15.33 -20.25
CA GLY A 419 5.35 15.27 -20.34
C GLY A 419 5.92 13.87 -20.52
N PHE A 420 5.10 12.89 -20.92
CA PHE A 420 5.59 11.56 -21.26
C PHE A 420 6.19 11.48 -22.66
N GLU A 421 7.24 10.66 -22.78
CA GLU A 421 7.86 10.34 -24.06
C GLU A 421 7.27 9.05 -24.63
N VAL A 422 6.10 9.18 -25.27
CA VAL A 422 5.35 8.05 -25.86
C VAL A 422 4.82 8.38 -27.24
N GLN A 423 4.79 7.36 -28.10
CA GLN A 423 4.25 7.42 -29.46
C GLN A 423 2.76 7.06 -29.44
N SER A 424 1.99 7.67 -30.35
CA SER A 424 0.59 7.25 -30.56
C SER A 424 0.55 5.84 -31.13
N ALA A 425 -0.45 5.06 -30.73
CA ALA A 425 -0.66 3.73 -31.30
C ALA A 425 -0.87 3.85 -32.82
N PRO A 426 -0.35 2.92 -33.63
CA PRO A 426 -0.60 2.93 -35.06
C PRO A 426 -2.11 2.82 -35.30
N THR A 427 -2.69 3.83 -35.95
CA THR A 427 -4.09 3.80 -36.38
C THR A 427 -4.24 2.69 -37.42
N VAL A 428 -4.78 1.53 -37.04
CA VAL A 428 -5.24 0.55 -38.01
C VAL A 428 -6.51 1.13 -38.63
N PRO A 429 -6.48 1.56 -39.89
CA PRO A 429 -7.62 2.26 -40.44
C PRO A 429 -8.77 1.25 -40.60
N ARG A 430 -10.00 1.66 -40.25
CA ARG A 430 -11.20 0.79 -40.30
C ARG A 430 -11.40 0.10 -41.64
N PHE A 431 -10.91 0.70 -42.74
CA PHE A 431 -10.93 0.08 -44.06
C PHE A 431 -10.06 -1.17 -44.18
N ALA A 432 -8.93 -1.26 -43.46
CA ALA A 432 -8.04 -2.41 -43.51
C ALA A 432 -8.65 -3.64 -42.81
N VAL A 433 -9.36 -3.43 -41.69
CA VAL A 433 -10.12 -4.48 -41.01
C VAL A 433 -11.30 -4.94 -41.87
N ALA A 434 -12.02 -4.01 -42.50
CA ALA A 434 -13.09 -4.34 -43.44
C ALA A 434 -12.56 -5.10 -44.68
N LEU A 435 -11.42 -4.69 -45.25
CA LEU A 435 -10.76 -5.39 -46.36
C LEU A 435 -10.30 -6.79 -45.98
N ALA A 436 -9.75 -6.97 -44.77
CA ALA A 436 -9.37 -8.28 -44.27
C ALA A 436 -10.60 -9.18 -44.09
N ALA A 437 -11.71 -8.66 -43.55
CA ALA A 437 -12.95 -9.41 -43.41
C ALA A 437 -13.57 -9.78 -44.77
N VAL A 438 -13.54 -8.86 -45.75
CA VAL A 438 -14.00 -9.10 -47.13
C VAL A 438 -13.11 -10.13 -47.82
N ALA A 439 -11.79 -10.05 -47.66
CA ALA A 439 -10.85 -11.03 -48.21
C ALA A 439 -11.07 -12.42 -47.61
N LEU A 440 -11.32 -12.51 -46.31
CA LEU A 440 -11.63 -13.77 -45.63
C LEU A 440 -12.96 -14.36 -46.15
N ALA A 441 -14.01 -13.54 -46.26
CA ALA A 441 -15.29 -13.95 -46.81
C ALA A 441 -15.18 -14.40 -48.27
N ALA A 442 -14.37 -13.71 -49.08
CA ALA A 442 -14.10 -14.09 -50.47
C ALA A 442 -13.32 -15.41 -50.55
N ALA A 443 -12.34 -15.64 -49.69
CA ALA A 443 -11.59 -16.90 -49.63
C ALA A 443 -12.48 -18.09 -49.22
N VAL A 444 -13.38 -17.89 -48.26
CA VAL A 444 -14.37 -18.90 -47.85
C VAL A 444 -15.37 -19.16 -48.99
N GLY A 445 -15.87 -18.10 -49.63
CA GLY A 445 -16.78 -18.20 -50.77
C GLY A 445 -16.14 -18.92 -51.96
N PHE A 446 -14.87 -18.61 -52.27
CA PHE A 446 -14.11 -19.28 -53.33
C PHE A 446 -13.87 -20.76 -53.02
N SER A 447 -13.52 -21.09 -51.77
CA SER A 447 -13.34 -22.47 -51.32
C SER A 447 -14.62 -23.29 -51.45
N LEU A 448 -15.77 -22.71 -51.07
CA LEU A 448 -17.09 -23.35 -51.25
C LEU A 448 -17.44 -23.52 -52.75
N LEU A 449 -17.13 -22.54 -53.59
CA LEU A 449 -17.33 -22.62 -55.05
C LEU A 449 -16.49 -23.73 -55.68
N VAL A 450 -15.23 -23.88 -55.27
CA VAL A 450 -14.34 -24.97 -55.72
C VAL A 450 -14.90 -26.33 -55.29
N ILE A 451 -15.37 -26.47 -54.05
CA ILE A 451 -15.99 -27.71 -53.54
C ILE A 451 -17.27 -28.06 -54.34
N VAL A 452 -18.13 -27.09 -54.63
CA VAL A 452 -19.36 -27.30 -55.43
C VAL A 452 -19.02 -27.62 -56.89
N ALA A 453 -18.02 -26.97 -57.48
CA ALA A 453 -17.56 -27.24 -58.84
C ALA A 453 -16.94 -28.64 -58.97
N LEU A 454 -16.17 -29.08 -57.97
CA LEU A 454 -15.61 -30.44 -57.90
C LEU A 454 -16.72 -31.50 -57.76
N ARG A 455 -17.73 -31.26 -56.91
CA ARG A 455 -18.90 -32.15 -56.80
C ARG A 455 -19.66 -32.29 -58.12
N ARG A 456 -19.83 -31.21 -58.90
CA ARG A 456 -20.49 -31.25 -60.23
C ARG A 456 -19.71 -32.05 -61.28
N ARG A 457 -18.42 -32.31 -61.08
CA ARG A 457 -17.57 -33.12 -61.98
C ARG A 457 -17.44 -34.59 -61.55
N SER A 458 -18.11 -34.99 -60.48
CA SER A 458 -18.16 -36.39 -60.05
C SER A 458 -19.38 -37.12 -60.63
N GLN A 459 -19.26 -38.43 -60.77
CA GLN A 459 -20.33 -39.39 -60.98
C GLN A 459 -20.21 -40.48 -59.92
N ARG A 460 -21.28 -41.20 -59.58
CA ARG A 460 -21.18 -42.35 -58.69
C ARG A 460 -20.94 -43.61 -59.52
N CYS A 461 -20.00 -44.44 -59.07
CA CYS A 461 -19.83 -45.77 -59.63
C CYS A 461 -21.12 -46.58 -59.41
N PRO A 462 -21.72 -47.19 -60.45
CA PRO A 462 -22.96 -47.94 -60.29
C PRO A 462 -22.80 -49.26 -59.51
N TYR A 463 -21.56 -49.74 -59.33
CA TYR A 463 -21.28 -50.98 -58.63
C TYR A 463 -20.97 -50.78 -57.13
N CYS A 464 -19.99 -49.91 -56.81
CA CYS A 464 -19.56 -49.68 -55.43
C CYS A 464 -20.04 -48.35 -54.83
N TYR A 465 -20.78 -47.53 -55.58
CA TYR A 465 -21.31 -46.22 -55.18
C TYR A 465 -20.29 -45.13 -54.80
N ALA A 466 -18.99 -45.41 -54.90
CA ALA A 466 -17.94 -44.41 -54.69
C ALA A 466 -18.06 -43.24 -55.69
N GLU A 467 -17.81 -42.01 -55.22
CA GLU A 467 -17.70 -40.83 -56.08
C GLU A 467 -16.39 -40.88 -56.87
N VAL A 468 -16.51 -40.79 -58.19
CA VAL A 468 -15.41 -40.90 -59.15
C VAL A 468 -15.49 -39.76 -60.16
N PRO A 469 -14.36 -39.31 -60.73
CA PRO A 469 -14.36 -38.30 -61.80
C PRO A 469 -15.24 -38.72 -63.00
N ARG A 470 -15.98 -37.78 -63.61
CA ARG A 470 -16.87 -38.03 -64.77
C ARG A 470 -16.15 -38.52 -66.02
N ASP A 471 -14.85 -38.29 -66.10
CA ASP A 471 -13.95 -38.71 -67.18
C ASP A 471 -13.23 -40.03 -66.88
N ALA A 472 -13.40 -40.60 -65.69
CA ALA A 472 -12.82 -41.90 -65.35
C ALA A 472 -13.41 -43.01 -66.24
N LEU A 473 -12.55 -43.77 -66.91
CA LEU A 473 -12.93 -44.94 -67.72
C LEU A 473 -13.23 -46.17 -66.84
N TYR A 474 -12.57 -46.26 -65.69
CA TYR A 474 -12.73 -47.31 -64.70
C TYR A 474 -12.87 -46.69 -63.31
N CYS A 475 -13.64 -47.33 -62.44
CA CYS A 475 -13.70 -46.94 -61.04
C CYS A 475 -12.37 -47.31 -60.35
N PRO A 476 -11.61 -46.35 -59.76
CA PRO A 476 -10.34 -46.64 -59.11
C PRO A 476 -10.49 -47.48 -57.84
N TYR A 477 -11.69 -47.58 -57.28
CA TYR A 477 -11.95 -48.33 -56.04
C TYR A 477 -12.36 -49.79 -56.28
N CYS A 478 -13.01 -50.11 -57.41
CA CYS A 478 -13.55 -51.45 -57.67
C CYS A 478 -13.25 -51.99 -59.07
N GLY A 479 -12.59 -51.22 -59.94
CA GLY A 479 -12.25 -51.64 -61.30
C GLY A 479 -13.43 -51.67 -62.28
N TYR A 480 -14.65 -51.31 -61.87
CA TYR A 480 -15.83 -51.35 -62.75
C TYR A 480 -15.69 -50.37 -63.94
N PRO A 481 -15.91 -50.80 -65.19
CA PRO A 481 -15.86 -49.93 -66.36
C PRO A 481 -17.05 -48.96 -66.37
N LEU A 482 -16.76 -47.65 -66.43
CA LEU A 482 -17.76 -46.58 -66.27
C LEU A 482 -18.33 -46.08 -67.61
N ARG A 483 -17.77 -46.50 -68.75
CA ARG A 483 -18.32 -46.22 -70.09
C ARG A 483 -18.39 -47.50 -70.94
N PRO A 484 -19.46 -47.73 -71.70
CA PRO A 484 -19.55 -48.84 -72.63
C PRO A 484 -18.56 -48.64 -73.80
N SER A 485 -17.68 -49.62 -74.04
CA SER A 485 -16.78 -49.61 -75.20
C SER A 485 -17.60 -49.81 -76.48
N SER A 486 -17.75 -48.77 -77.29
CA SER A 486 -18.32 -48.85 -78.64
C SER A 486 -17.32 -49.49 -79.61
N LYS A 487 -17.07 -50.79 -79.46
CA LYS A 487 -16.48 -51.63 -80.52
C LYS A 487 -17.18 -52.98 -80.52
N LYS A 488 -18.13 -53.15 -81.45
CA LYS A 488 -18.63 -54.45 -81.88
C LYS A 488 -17.49 -55.23 -82.55
N PRO A 489 -17.24 -56.50 -82.20
CA PRO A 489 -16.49 -57.40 -83.06
C PRO A 489 -17.42 -57.99 -84.13
N ASN A 490 -17.03 -57.84 -85.39
CA ASN A 490 -17.54 -58.61 -86.53
C ASN A 490 -16.98 -60.04 -86.50
N GLY A 491 -17.77 -61.00 -86.98
CA GLY A 491 -17.31 -62.33 -87.46
C GLY A 491 -18.02 -63.49 -86.76
N TYR A 492 -19.06 -64.09 -87.35
CA TYR A 492 -19.03 -65.28 -88.23
C TYR A 492 -18.41 -66.55 -87.59
N TYR A 493 -19.22 -67.56 -87.27
CA TYR A 493 -19.47 -68.74 -88.12
C TYR A 493 -20.58 -69.65 -87.54
N SER A 494 -20.97 -70.62 -88.36
CA SER A 494 -22.20 -71.39 -88.48
C SER A 494 -22.22 -72.74 -87.76
N GLU A 495 -23.42 -73.35 -87.77
CA GLU A 495 -23.74 -74.79 -87.78
C GLU A 495 -23.27 -75.67 -86.60
N SER A 496 -24.21 -76.10 -85.75
CA SER A 496 -25.03 -77.32 -85.90
C SER A 496 -26.14 -77.37 -84.86
#